data_AF-A0A3B3SYA4-F1
#
_entry.id   AF-A0A3B3SYA4-F1
#
_cell.length_a   1.000
_cell.length_b   1.000
_cell.length_c   1.000
_cell.angle_alpha   90.00
_cell.angle_beta   90.00
_cell.angle_gamma   90.00
#
_symmetry.space_group_name_H-M   'P 1'
#
loop_
_entity.id
_entity.type
_entity.pdbx_description
1 polymer ?
#
loop_
_entity_poly.entity_id
_entity_poly.type
_entity_poly.pdbx_seq_one_letter_code
_entity_poly.pdbx_strand_id
1 'polypeptide(L)'
;EVEVAPEVAPEPEPEPEVAPEPEPEPVQEVAPEPEPEPQPVEEVQEGIPSAPRIPEGDKVDFDDIQKKRQNKDLIELQALIDAHFEHRKKEEEEIIALKERIEKRRAERSEQQRIRAEKDKERQARREEERLKREEADAKKRADEDAKKKSALANMGSQYSSYLQKADSKRGGKKQTEREKKKKILADRRKALNVDHLNEDKLREKAKELWDWMHSLESEKFDHLEKLKKQKYEVTTLRKRVEEAQLAGHGLPAWDVMSAPWKRGTRSALEHN
;
A
#
# COMPACT_ATOMS: atom_id res chain seq x y z
N GLU A 1 -34.18 -3.57 -44.85
CA GLU A 1 -35.23 -3.37 -43.84
C GLU A 1 -35.58 -4.70 -43.20
N VAL A 2 -35.06 -4.95 -42.01
CA VAL A 2 -35.75 -5.65 -40.90
C VAL A 2 -35.11 -5.05 -39.65
N GLU A 3 -35.79 -4.06 -39.09
CA GLU A 3 -35.55 -3.54 -37.75
C GLU A 3 -35.98 -4.58 -36.72
N VAL A 4 -35.11 -4.97 -35.80
CA VAL A 4 -35.52 -5.40 -34.45
C VAL A 4 -34.41 -5.08 -33.44
N ALA A 5 -34.72 -4.10 -32.61
CA ALA A 5 -34.33 -3.84 -31.21
C ALA A 5 -32.84 -3.86 -30.78
N PRO A 6 -32.33 -2.75 -30.19
CA PRO A 6 -31.06 -2.72 -29.48
C PRO A 6 -31.18 -3.47 -28.14
N GLU A 7 -30.30 -4.44 -27.94
CA GLU A 7 -30.09 -5.15 -26.69
C GLU A 7 -29.68 -4.15 -25.61
N VAL A 8 -30.49 -4.11 -24.55
CA VAL A 8 -30.41 -3.22 -23.40
C VAL A 8 -29.05 -3.38 -22.71
N ALA A 9 -28.30 -2.28 -22.64
CA ALA A 9 -27.11 -2.16 -21.83
C ALA A 9 -27.46 -2.44 -20.36
N PRO A 10 -26.71 -3.28 -19.63
CA PRO A 10 -26.90 -3.41 -18.19
C PRO A 10 -26.56 -2.06 -17.53
N GLU A 11 -27.55 -1.50 -16.83
CA GLU A 11 -27.40 -0.34 -15.96
C GLU A 11 -26.22 -0.52 -15.00
N PRO A 12 -25.50 0.56 -14.66
CA PRO A 12 -24.45 0.51 -13.67
C PRO A 12 -25.05 0.10 -12.32
N GLU A 13 -24.52 -0.98 -11.74
CA GLU A 13 -24.78 -1.36 -10.35
C GLU A 13 -24.53 -0.15 -9.44
N PRO A 14 -25.41 0.13 -8.47
CA PRO A 14 -25.24 1.26 -7.58
C PRO A 14 -23.93 1.10 -6.79
N GLU A 15 -23.09 2.11 -6.88
CA GLU A 15 -21.93 2.29 -6.02
C GLU A 15 -22.36 2.11 -4.56
N PRO A 16 -21.62 1.37 -3.72
CA PRO A 16 -21.89 1.38 -2.30
C PRO A 16 -21.70 2.82 -1.80
N GLU A 17 -22.81 3.42 -1.37
CA GLU A 17 -22.84 4.72 -0.71
C GLU A 17 -21.70 4.79 0.31
N VAL A 18 -20.83 5.78 0.09
CA VAL A 18 -19.84 6.21 1.06
C VAL A 18 -20.62 6.58 2.31
N ALA A 19 -20.56 5.72 3.33
CA ALA A 19 -21.05 6.03 4.65
C ALA A 19 -20.42 7.37 5.06
N PRO A 20 -21.21 8.39 5.44
CA PRO A 20 -20.66 9.64 5.90
C PRO A 20 -19.73 9.36 7.09
N GLU A 21 -18.53 9.92 7.01
CA GLU A 21 -17.66 10.13 8.17
C GLU A 21 -18.51 10.58 9.34
N PRO A 22 -18.38 10.00 10.55
CA PRO A 22 -19.03 10.59 11.71
C PRO A 22 -18.45 11.98 11.89
N GLU A 23 -19.28 12.99 11.59
CA GLU A 23 -19.05 14.37 12.01
C GLU A 23 -18.65 14.36 13.49
N PRO A 24 -17.69 15.22 13.89
CA PRO A 24 -17.36 15.35 15.29
C PRO A 24 -18.64 15.73 16.04
N GLU A 25 -19.04 14.88 17.00
CA GLU A 25 -20.13 15.18 17.93
C GLU A 25 -19.95 16.62 18.43
N PRO A 26 -21.01 17.44 18.45
CA PRO A 26 -20.92 18.77 19.01
C PRO A 26 -20.43 18.61 20.45
N VAL A 27 -19.25 19.16 20.70
CA VAL A 27 -18.78 19.44 22.06
C VAL A 27 -19.93 20.19 22.70
N GLN A 28 -20.59 19.55 23.68
CA GLN A 28 -21.45 20.26 24.59
C GLN A 28 -20.58 21.36 25.18
N GLU A 29 -20.81 22.58 24.73
CA GLU A 29 -20.41 23.79 25.40
C GLU A 29 -21.10 23.70 26.76
N VAL A 30 -20.39 23.14 27.74
CA VAL A 30 -20.78 23.21 29.13
C VAL A 30 -20.76 24.69 29.43
N ALA A 31 -21.95 25.28 29.44
CA ALA A 31 -22.19 26.61 29.96
C ALA A 31 -21.41 26.73 31.28
N PRO A 32 -20.66 27.82 31.50
CA PRO A 32 -20.01 28.05 32.77
C PRO A 32 -21.09 27.97 33.86
N GLU A 33 -20.93 27.01 34.78
CA GLU A 33 -21.72 26.95 35.99
C GLU A 33 -21.50 28.29 36.72
N PRO A 34 -22.56 29.05 37.03
CA PRO A 34 -22.42 30.35 37.66
C PRO A 34 -21.82 30.17 39.05
N GLU A 35 -20.72 30.89 39.30
CA GLU A 35 -20.22 31.14 40.66
C GLU A 35 -21.39 31.61 41.55
N PRO A 36 -21.47 31.12 42.80
CA PRO A 36 -22.53 31.54 43.71
C PRO A 36 -22.38 33.03 44.06
N GLU A 37 -23.37 33.83 43.70
CA GLU A 37 -23.55 35.18 44.24
C GLU A 37 -23.61 35.16 45.77
N PRO A 38 -23.01 36.14 46.45
CA PRO A 38 -22.99 36.21 47.90
C PRO A 38 -24.40 36.44 48.44
N GLN A 39 -24.91 35.49 49.24
CA GLN A 39 -26.13 35.70 50.01
C GLN A 39 -25.89 36.75 51.12
N PRO A 40 -26.91 37.57 51.41
CA PRO A 40 -26.83 38.65 52.39
C PRO A 40 -26.71 38.04 53.79
N VAL A 41 -25.68 38.47 54.53
CA VAL A 41 -25.55 38.20 55.96
C VAL A 41 -26.69 38.85 56.72
N GLU A 42 -27.50 38.03 57.40
CA GLU A 42 -28.54 38.45 58.33
C GLU A 42 -27.94 39.27 59.48
N GLU A 43 -28.54 40.45 59.70
CA GLU A 43 -28.30 41.33 60.83
C GLU A 43 -28.93 40.72 62.08
N VAL A 44 -28.15 39.94 62.85
CA VAL A 44 -28.51 39.55 64.22
C VAL A 44 -28.04 40.65 65.17
N GLN A 45 -29.00 41.43 65.66
CA GLN A 45 -28.85 42.28 66.84
C GLN A 45 -28.53 41.41 68.06
N GLU A 46 -27.26 41.35 68.46
CA GLU A 46 -26.87 40.92 69.80
C GLU A 46 -26.43 42.14 70.63
N GLY A 47 -27.08 42.24 71.79
CA GLY A 47 -27.01 43.37 72.69
C GLY A 47 -25.65 43.58 73.35
N ILE A 48 -25.46 44.82 73.75
CA ILE A 48 -24.36 45.37 74.54
C ILE A 48 -24.09 44.51 75.79
N PRO A 49 -22.85 44.00 76.00
CA PRO A 49 -22.32 43.83 77.33
C PRO A 49 -21.36 44.99 77.65
N SER A 50 -21.63 45.57 78.81
CA SER A 50 -20.88 46.64 79.49
C SER A 50 -19.35 46.49 79.40
N ALA A 51 -18.70 47.65 79.19
CA ALA A 51 -17.26 47.84 79.14
C ALA A 51 -16.50 47.18 80.32
N PRO A 52 -15.47 46.35 80.04
CA PRO A 52 -14.48 45.96 81.04
C PRO A 52 -13.63 47.17 81.45
N ARG A 53 -13.66 47.44 82.75
CA ARG A 53 -12.89 48.45 83.48
C ARG A 53 -11.39 48.25 83.25
N ILE A 54 -10.75 49.23 82.62
CA ILE A 54 -9.30 49.29 82.35
C ILE A 54 -8.57 49.51 83.68
N PRO A 55 -7.62 48.64 84.09
CA PRO A 55 -6.58 49.02 85.03
C PRO A 55 -5.55 49.88 84.29
N GLU A 56 -5.41 51.07 84.84
CA GLU A 56 -4.49 52.16 84.54
C GLU A 56 -3.03 51.73 84.29
N GLY A 57 -2.44 52.29 83.24
CA GLY A 57 -1.01 52.59 83.20
C GLY A 57 -0.08 51.49 82.69
N ASP A 58 -0.02 51.32 81.38
CA ASP A 58 1.25 50.97 80.75
C ASP A 58 1.42 51.79 79.47
N LYS A 59 2.57 52.42 79.33
CA LYS A 59 2.85 53.30 78.20
C LYS A 59 2.73 52.47 76.93
N VAL A 60 1.79 52.86 76.06
CA VAL A 60 1.65 52.27 74.74
C VAL A 60 2.91 52.61 73.96
N ASP A 61 3.87 51.68 73.92
CA ASP A 61 5.12 51.87 73.20
C ASP A 61 4.83 51.87 71.70
N PHE A 62 4.88 53.06 71.10
CA PHE A 62 4.68 53.25 69.65
C PHE A 62 5.69 52.44 68.81
N ASP A 63 6.86 52.16 69.38
CA ASP A 63 7.90 51.33 68.78
C ASP A 63 7.49 49.83 68.75
N ASP A 64 6.74 49.37 69.75
CA ASP A 64 6.18 48.01 69.81
C ASP A 64 5.02 47.84 68.81
N ILE A 65 4.21 48.88 68.60
CA ILE A 65 3.16 48.90 67.56
C ILE A 65 3.79 48.82 66.15
N GLN A 66 4.85 49.59 65.88
CA GLN A 66 5.54 49.52 64.60
C GLN A 66 6.20 48.16 64.35
N LYS A 67 6.86 47.57 65.35
CA LYS A 67 7.43 46.21 65.26
C LYS A 67 6.34 45.15 65.04
N LYS A 68 5.21 45.23 65.74
CA LYS A 68 4.08 44.31 65.55
C LYS A 68 3.49 44.44 64.14
N ARG A 69 3.42 45.66 63.59
CA ARG A 69 3.00 45.88 62.20
C ARG A 69 3.97 45.25 61.22
N GLN A 70 5.27 45.53 61.33
CA GLN A 70 6.30 44.96 60.46
C GLN A 70 6.32 43.43 60.54
N ASN A 71 6.20 42.85 61.73
CA ASN A 71 6.12 41.40 61.89
C ASN A 71 4.85 40.81 61.25
N LYS A 72 3.70 41.48 61.37
CA LYS A 72 2.47 41.08 60.68
C LYS A 72 2.65 41.10 59.16
N ASP A 73 3.19 42.19 58.62
CA ASP A 73 3.41 42.36 57.19
C ASP A 73 4.41 41.31 56.66
N LEU A 74 5.44 40.95 57.42
CA LEU A 74 6.38 39.88 57.07
C LEU A 74 5.71 38.49 57.07
N ILE A 75 4.87 38.21 58.06
CA ILE A 75 4.12 36.94 58.14
C ILE A 75 3.11 36.84 56.99
N GLU A 76 2.39 37.92 56.71
CA GLU A 76 1.42 37.99 55.61
C GLU A 76 2.10 37.84 54.24
N LEU A 77 3.25 38.48 54.06
CA LEU A 77 4.05 38.32 52.85
C LEU A 77 4.55 36.88 52.69
N GLN A 78 5.04 36.25 53.77
CA GLN A 78 5.44 34.84 53.73
C GLN A 78 4.25 33.92 53.40
N ALA A 79 3.08 34.17 53.99
CA ALA A 79 1.87 33.40 53.70
C ALA A 79 1.41 33.54 52.24
N LEU A 80 1.51 34.75 51.65
CA LEU A 80 1.22 34.98 50.24
C LEU A 80 2.21 34.27 49.32
N ILE A 81 3.49 34.27 49.67
CA ILE A 81 4.54 33.55 48.94
C ILE A 81 4.23 32.04 48.94
N ASP A 82 3.99 31.47 50.12
CA ASP A 82 3.70 30.03 50.27
C ASP A 82 2.40 29.65 49.56
N ALA A 83 1.36 30.48 49.66
CA ALA A 83 0.10 30.28 48.94
C ALA A 83 0.30 30.30 47.41
N HIS A 84 1.15 31.18 46.88
CA HIS A 84 1.43 31.22 45.43
C HIS A 84 2.14 29.96 44.95
N PHE A 85 3.15 29.50 45.69
CA PHE A 85 3.87 28.26 45.36
C PHE A 85 3.00 27.03 45.48
N GLU A 86 2.20 26.92 46.54
CA GLU A 86 1.27 25.80 46.72
C GLU A 86 0.18 25.79 45.64
N HIS A 87 -0.33 26.95 45.24
CA HIS A 87 -1.29 27.04 44.13
C HIS A 87 -0.66 26.57 42.82
N ARG A 88 0.50 27.12 42.45
CA ARG A 88 1.23 26.74 41.23
C ARG A 88 1.57 25.26 41.20
N LYS A 89 2.02 24.72 42.33
CA LYS A 89 2.36 23.30 42.46
C LYS A 89 1.14 22.41 42.24
N LYS A 90 0.00 22.75 42.84
CA LYS A 90 -1.26 22.01 42.63
C LYS A 90 -1.72 22.08 41.18
N GLU A 91 -1.68 23.27 40.57
CA GLU A 91 -2.01 23.43 39.15
C GLU A 91 -1.09 22.60 38.24
N GLU A 92 0.22 22.60 38.51
CA GLU A 92 1.19 21.81 37.74
C GLU A 92 0.94 20.31 37.90
N GLU A 93 0.70 19.82 39.12
CA GLU A 93 0.37 18.43 39.41
C GLU A 93 -0.93 18.01 38.69
N GLU A 94 -1.96 18.86 38.68
CA GLU A 94 -3.21 18.61 37.96
C GLU A 94 -3.01 18.57 36.44
N ILE A 95 -2.24 19.50 35.87
CA ILE A 95 -1.92 19.52 34.44
C ILE A 95 -1.14 18.26 34.06
N ILE A 96 -0.18 17.84 34.89
CA ILE A 96 0.59 16.61 34.66
C ILE A 96 -0.35 15.40 34.70
N ALA A 97 -1.19 15.28 35.73
CA ALA A 97 -2.15 14.18 35.86
C ALA A 97 -3.13 14.11 34.67
N LEU A 98 -3.58 15.26 34.15
CA LEU A 98 -4.42 15.33 32.96
C LEU A 98 -3.66 14.89 31.69
N LYS A 99 -2.42 15.34 31.50
CA LYS A 99 -1.57 14.91 30.38
C LYS A 99 -1.32 13.41 30.41
N GLU A 100 -0.98 12.86 31.57
CA GLU A 100 -0.78 11.42 31.75
C GLU A 100 -2.06 10.63 31.40
N ARG A 101 -3.24 11.11 31.81
CA ARG A 101 -4.51 10.46 31.47
C ARG A 101 -4.80 10.50 29.97
N ILE A 102 -4.50 11.62 29.30
CA ILE A 102 -4.66 11.75 27.84
C ILE A 102 -3.68 10.82 27.12
N GLU A 103 -2.42 10.79 27.55
CA GLU A 103 -1.37 9.94 26.99
C GLU A 103 -1.71 8.46 27.17
N LYS A 104 -2.18 8.06 28.35
CA LYS A 104 -2.69 6.71 28.61
C LYS A 104 -3.81 6.33 27.65
N ARG A 105 -4.82 7.18 27.45
CA ARG A 105 -5.91 6.92 26.48
C ARG A 105 -5.42 6.86 25.03
N ARG A 106 -4.40 7.63 24.67
CA ARG A 106 -3.78 7.56 23.33
C ARG A 106 -3.01 6.25 23.15
N ALA A 107 -2.23 5.85 24.15
CA ALA A 107 -1.51 4.57 24.17
C ALA A 107 -2.48 3.40 24.09
N GLU A 108 -3.57 3.41 24.87
CA GLU A 108 -4.62 2.38 24.81
C GLU A 108 -5.27 2.27 23.43
N ARG A 109 -5.59 3.40 22.76
CA ARG A 109 -6.12 3.39 21.39
C ARG A 109 -5.10 2.86 20.38
N SER A 110 -3.85 3.27 20.49
CA SER A 110 -2.76 2.76 19.66
C SER A 110 -2.58 1.26 19.83
N GLU A 111 -2.64 0.77 21.07
CA GLU A 111 -2.51 -0.65 21.39
C GLU A 111 -3.72 -1.45 20.86
N GLN A 112 -4.95 -0.93 21.01
CA GLN A 112 -6.13 -1.53 20.41
C GLN A 112 -6.02 -1.64 18.89
N GLN A 113 -5.47 -0.62 18.22
CA GLN A 113 -5.23 -0.67 16.79
C GLN A 113 -4.17 -1.71 16.42
N ARG A 114 -3.08 -1.81 17.19
CA ARG A 114 -2.07 -2.87 17.00
C ARG A 114 -2.65 -4.26 17.15
N ILE A 115 -3.43 -4.50 18.20
CA ILE A 115 -4.06 -5.80 18.46
C ILE A 115 -5.06 -6.15 17.33
N ARG A 116 -5.85 -5.18 16.85
CA ARG A 116 -6.74 -5.41 15.69
C ARG A 116 -5.94 -5.75 14.44
N ALA A 117 -4.90 -4.98 14.12
CA ALA A 117 -4.04 -5.22 12.97
C ALA A 117 -3.31 -6.57 13.05
N GLU A 118 -2.85 -6.97 14.24
CA GLU A 118 -2.21 -8.25 14.48
C GLU A 118 -3.18 -9.43 14.31
N LYS A 119 -4.38 -9.34 14.89
CA LYS A 119 -5.44 -10.33 14.68
C LYS A 119 -5.86 -10.44 13.22
N ASP A 120 -5.92 -9.33 12.50
CA ASP A 120 -6.26 -9.33 11.07
C ASP A 120 -5.16 -9.97 10.24
N LYS A 121 -3.90 -9.66 10.56
CA LYS A 121 -2.74 -10.27 9.94
C LYS A 121 -2.65 -11.77 10.25
N GLU A 122 -2.95 -12.20 11.48
CA GLU A 122 -3.02 -13.60 11.87
C GLU A 122 -4.12 -14.35 11.11
N ARG A 123 -5.31 -13.75 10.98
CA ARG A 123 -6.41 -14.32 10.19
C ARG A 123 -6.06 -14.43 8.71
N GLN A 124 -5.32 -13.48 8.16
CA GLN A 124 -4.82 -13.56 6.79
C GLN A 124 -3.75 -14.65 6.65
N ALA A 125 -2.77 -14.67 7.56
CA ALA A 125 -1.72 -15.67 7.59
C ALA A 125 -2.27 -17.10 7.71
N ARG A 126 -3.28 -17.33 8.56
CA ARG A 126 -3.93 -18.64 8.69
C ARG A 126 -4.62 -19.08 7.39
N ARG A 127 -5.28 -18.16 6.68
CA ARG A 127 -5.90 -18.47 5.37
C ARG A 127 -4.84 -18.75 4.31
N GLU A 128 -3.72 -18.03 4.33
CA GLU A 128 -2.61 -18.26 3.41
C GLU A 128 -1.87 -19.56 3.71
N GLU A 129 -1.67 -19.90 4.97
CA GLU A 129 -1.06 -21.15 5.41
C GLU A 129 -1.96 -22.35 5.10
N GLU A 130 -3.28 -22.25 5.30
CA GLU A 130 -4.22 -23.30 4.89
C GLU A 130 -4.24 -23.47 3.36
N ARG A 131 -4.21 -22.37 2.61
CA ARG A 131 -4.09 -22.40 1.15
C ARG A 131 -2.77 -23.05 0.73
N LEU A 132 -1.67 -22.69 1.38
CA LEU A 132 -0.34 -23.22 1.07
C LEU A 132 -0.22 -24.70 1.43
N LYS A 133 -0.79 -25.14 2.55
CA LYS A 133 -0.86 -26.56 2.95
C LYS A 133 -1.74 -27.38 2.02
N ARG A 134 -2.84 -26.81 1.52
CA ARG A 134 -3.68 -27.43 0.49
C ARG A 134 -2.95 -27.52 -0.85
N GLU A 135 -2.27 -26.46 -1.25
CA GLU A 135 -1.43 -26.43 -2.46
C GLU A 135 -0.26 -27.42 -2.36
N GLU A 136 0.36 -27.57 -1.19
CA GLU A 136 1.43 -28.54 -0.92
C GLU A 136 0.91 -29.99 -0.95
N ALA A 137 -0.25 -30.26 -0.34
CA ALA A 137 -0.90 -31.57 -0.40
C ALA A 137 -1.33 -31.94 -1.83
N ASP A 138 -1.90 -31.00 -2.58
CA ASP A 138 -2.27 -31.19 -3.98
C ASP A 138 -1.04 -31.33 -4.89
N ALA A 139 0.05 -30.61 -4.60
CA ALA A 139 1.32 -30.76 -5.31
C ALA A 139 1.96 -32.12 -5.03
N LYS A 140 1.94 -32.59 -3.78
CA LYS A 140 2.45 -33.91 -3.40
C LYS A 140 1.62 -35.02 -4.04
N LYS A 141 0.29 -34.92 -4.00
CA LYS A 141 -0.60 -35.88 -4.68
C LYS A 141 -0.41 -35.88 -6.19
N ARG A 142 -0.21 -34.72 -6.83
CA ARG A 142 0.15 -34.64 -8.26
C ARG A 142 1.50 -35.28 -8.54
N ALA A 143 2.52 -35.01 -7.72
CA ALA A 143 3.83 -35.61 -7.87
C ALA A 143 3.79 -37.14 -7.73
N ASP A 144 3.03 -37.67 -6.76
CA ASP A 144 2.84 -39.10 -6.56
C ASP A 144 2.04 -39.74 -7.71
N GLU A 145 0.98 -39.08 -8.20
CA GLU A 145 0.23 -39.52 -9.37
C GLU A 145 1.06 -39.47 -10.65
N ASP A 146 1.89 -38.44 -10.85
CA ASP A 146 2.73 -38.29 -12.03
C ASP A 146 3.94 -39.23 -11.97
N ALA A 147 4.47 -39.54 -10.78
CA ALA A 147 5.45 -40.61 -10.58
C ALA A 147 4.84 -41.99 -10.87
N LYS A 148 3.62 -42.26 -10.40
CA LYS A 148 2.89 -43.51 -10.67
C LYS A 148 2.49 -43.64 -12.14
N LYS A 149 2.05 -42.56 -12.79
CA LYS A 149 1.77 -42.49 -14.23
C LYS A 149 3.06 -42.65 -15.03
N LYS A 150 4.15 -41.96 -14.68
CA LYS A 150 5.46 -42.09 -15.34
C LYS A 150 6.01 -43.51 -15.19
N SER A 151 5.85 -44.15 -14.04
CA SER A 151 6.21 -45.55 -13.82
C SER A 151 5.35 -46.50 -14.70
N ALA A 152 4.03 -46.29 -14.73
CA ALA A 152 3.13 -47.09 -15.57
C ALA A 152 3.33 -46.87 -17.08
N LEU A 153 3.73 -45.66 -17.50
CA LEU A 153 3.91 -45.28 -18.90
C LEU A 153 5.31 -45.52 -19.44
N ALA A 154 6.32 -45.51 -18.57
CA ALA A 154 7.63 -46.09 -18.88
C ALA A 154 7.50 -47.58 -19.27
N ASN A 155 6.46 -48.26 -18.75
CA ASN A 155 6.13 -49.64 -19.09
C ASN A 155 5.27 -49.81 -20.36
N MET A 156 4.70 -48.73 -20.95
CA MET A 156 3.71 -48.81 -22.04
C MET A 156 4.07 -48.02 -23.32
N GLY A 157 5.34 -47.63 -23.47
CA GLY A 157 5.88 -47.25 -24.77
C GLY A 157 6.02 -45.74 -25.03
N SER A 158 7.11 -45.44 -25.74
CA SER A 158 7.78 -44.14 -25.91
C SER A 158 6.98 -42.99 -26.56
N GLN A 159 5.71 -43.20 -26.94
CA GLN A 159 4.94 -42.18 -27.67
C GLN A 159 3.98 -41.35 -26.80
N TYR A 160 3.45 -41.92 -25.70
CA TYR A 160 2.55 -41.18 -24.79
C TYR A 160 3.30 -40.26 -23.82
N SER A 161 4.61 -40.49 -23.63
CA SER A 161 5.50 -39.70 -22.77
C SER A 161 5.59 -38.22 -23.20
N SER A 162 5.51 -37.91 -24.50
CA SER A 162 5.61 -36.52 -25.00
C SER A 162 4.37 -35.66 -24.68
N TYR A 163 3.19 -36.27 -24.61
CA TYR A 163 1.94 -35.57 -24.32
C TYR A 163 1.81 -35.22 -22.84
N LEU A 164 2.24 -36.13 -21.95
CA LEU A 164 2.29 -35.87 -20.52
C LEU A 164 3.35 -34.85 -20.13
N GLN A 165 4.53 -34.85 -20.76
CA GLN A 165 5.55 -33.81 -20.52
C GLN A 165 5.04 -32.38 -20.88
N LYS A 166 4.21 -32.26 -21.93
CA LYS A 166 3.53 -31.01 -22.29
C LYS A 166 2.40 -30.63 -21.32
N ALA A 167 1.68 -31.60 -20.77
CA ALA A 167 0.61 -31.38 -19.79
C ALA A 167 1.16 -31.04 -18.38
N ASP A 168 2.24 -31.69 -17.98
CA ASP A 168 2.95 -31.50 -16.71
C ASP A 168 3.63 -30.11 -16.67
N SER A 169 4.25 -29.70 -17.80
CA SER A 169 4.74 -28.32 -17.98
C SER A 169 3.65 -27.23 -17.87
N LYS A 170 2.36 -27.61 -17.99
CA LYS A 170 1.20 -26.74 -17.81
C LYS A 170 0.56 -26.86 -16.41
N ARG A 171 0.85 -27.91 -15.64
CA ARG A 171 0.15 -28.26 -14.39
C ARG A 171 1.04 -28.28 -13.14
N GLY A 172 2.37 -28.36 -13.29
CA GLY A 172 3.36 -28.31 -12.21
C GLY A 172 4.07 -26.96 -12.14
N GLY A 173 3.66 -26.13 -11.17
CA GLY A 173 4.19 -24.79 -10.93
C GLY A 173 3.76 -23.80 -12.02
N LYS A 174 2.97 -22.79 -11.64
CA LYS A 174 2.62 -21.70 -12.55
C LYS A 174 3.89 -20.91 -12.88
N LYS A 175 4.70 -21.42 -13.82
CA LYS A 175 5.81 -20.68 -14.41
C LYS A 175 5.19 -19.38 -14.87
N GLN A 176 5.60 -18.28 -14.24
CA GLN A 176 5.04 -16.96 -14.50
C GLN A 176 5.01 -16.79 -16.01
N THR A 177 3.82 -16.62 -16.56
CA THR A 177 3.68 -16.55 -18.03
C THR A 177 4.49 -15.36 -18.52
N GLU A 178 4.99 -15.39 -19.76
CA GLU A 178 5.72 -14.23 -20.32
C GLU A 178 4.88 -12.94 -20.24
N ARG A 179 3.54 -13.06 -20.28
CA ARG A 179 2.60 -11.96 -20.03
C ARG A 179 2.68 -11.44 -18.59
N GLU A 180 2.66 -12.33 -17.60
CA GLU A 180 2.79 -11.95 -16.19
C GLU A 180 4.19 -11.39 -15.88
N LYS A 181 5.26 -11.93 -16.48
CA LYS A 181 6.63 -11.40 -16.34
C LYS A 181 6.72 -9.99 -16.94
N LYS A 182 6.20 -9.79 -18.15
CA LYS A 182 6.14 -8.47 -18.78
C LYS A 182 5.35 -7.49 -17.93
N LYS A 183 4.19 -7.90 -17.39
CA LYS A 183 3.38 -7.04 -16.51
C LYS A 183 4.14 -6.66 -15.24
N LYS A 184 4.85 -7.62 -14.62
CA LYS A 184 5.69 -7.38 -13.45
C LYS A 184 6.83 -6.39 -13.77
N ILE A 185 7.61 -6.64 -14.82
CA ILE A 185 8.72 -5.76 -15.21
C ILE A 185 8.22 -4.33 -15.55
N LEU A 186 7.08 -4.21 -16.22
CA LEU A 186 6.49 -2.90 -16.52
C LEU A 186 5.98 -2.18 -15.27
N ALA A 187 5.41 -2.91 -14.31
CA ALA A 187 5.02 -2.35 -13.02
C ALA A 187 6.24 -1.89 -12.22
N ASP A 188 7.31 -2.70 -12.17
CA ASP A 188 8.55 -2.37 -11.47
C ASP A 188 9.24 -1.12 -12.07
N ARG A 189 9.14 -0.92 -13.40
CA ARG A 189 9.64 0.28 -14.09
C ARG A 189 8.76 1.50 -13.90
N ARG A 190 7.48 1.34 -13.53
CA ARG A 190 6.54 2.43 -13.36
C ARG A 190 6.71 3.05 -11.98
N LYS A 191 7.36 4.21 -11.93
CA LYS A 191 7.42 5.02 -10.71
C LYS A 191 6.07 5.74 -10.53
N ALA A 192 5.47 5.60 -9.35
CA ALA A 192 4.28 6.37 -9.00
C ALA A 192 4.65 7.86 -8.99
N LEU A 193 3.80 8.68 -9.61
CA LEU A 193 4.00 10.12 -9.69
C LEU A 193 3.16 10.78 -8.61
N ASN A 194 3.81 11.46 -7.66
CA ASN A 194 3.13 12.31 -6.69
C ASN A 194 3.43 13.77 -7.06
N VAL A 195 2.40 14.53 -7.44
CA VAL A 195 2.50 15.92 -7.93
C VAL A 195 1.69 16.92 -7.11
N ASP A 196 0.81 16.45 -6.24
CA ASP A 196 -0.23 17.27 -5.61
C ASP A 196 0.30 18.28 -4.57
N HIS A 197 1.55 18.12 -4.16
CA HIS A 197 2.19 18.95 -3.13
C HIS A 197 3.49 19.62 -3.62
N LEU A 198 3.71 19.70 -4.93
CA LEU A 198 4.91 20.33 -5.50
C LEU A 198 4.67 21.80 -5.91
N ASN A 199 5.70 22.61 -5.70
CA ASN A 199 5.74 24.02 -6.14
C ASN A 199 6.03 24.13 -7.65
N GLU A 200 5.70 25.26 -8.27
CA GLU A 200 5.80 25.50 -9.72
C GLU A 200 7.19 25.19 -10.31
N ASP A 201 8.26 25.65 -9.65
CA ASP A 201 9.63 25.40 -10.11
C ASP A 201 9.97 23.91 -10.08
N LYS A 202 9.54 23.19 -9.04
CA LYS A 202 9.76 21.74 -8.92
C LYS A 202 8.91 20.96 -9.92
N LEU A 203 7.72 21.45 -10.28
CA LEU A 203 6.89 20.86 -11.34
C LEU A 203 7.56 21.01 -12.71
N ARG A 204 8.20 22.15 -12.99
CA ARG A 204 8.98 22.36 -14.23
C ARG A 204 10.17 21.42 -14.32
N GLU A 205 10.89 21.20 -13.22
CA GLU A 205 11.98 20.23 -13.15
C GLU A 205 11.47 18.80 -13.38
N LYS A 206 10.38 18.40 -12.70
CA LYS A 206 9.77 17.07 -12.89
C LYS A 206 9.26 16.85 -14.30
N ALA A 207 8.70 17.87 -14.95
CA ALA A 207 8.28 17.79 -16.34
C ALA A 207 9.48 17.55 -17.28
N LYS A 208 10.61 18.23 -17.05
CA LYS A 208 11.85 17.99 -17.81
C LYS A 208 12.38 16.58 -17.58
N GLU A 209 12.46 16.12 -16.34
CA GLU A 209 12.90 14.76 -16.01
C GLU A 209 12.05 13.68 -16.71
N LEU A 210 10.72 13.85 -16.70
CA LEU A 210 9.81 12.91 -17.38
C LEU A 210 9.97 12.96 -18.91
N TRP A 211 10.21 14.15 -19.46
CA TRP A 211 10.47 14.32 -20.89
C TRP A 211 11.79 13.65 -21.30
N ASP A 212 12.88 13.88 -20.56
CA ASP A 212 14.17 13.24 -20.80
C ASP A 212 14.07 11.71 -20.69
N TRP A 213 13.30 11.22 -19.70
CA TRP A 213 13.03 9.79 -19.54
C TRP A 213 12.27 9.21 -20.73
N MET A 214 11.22 9.89 -21.20
CA MET A 214 10.47 9.48 -22.39
C MET A 214 11.36 9.46 -23.64
N HIS A 215 12.14 10.52 -23.86
CA HIS A 215 13.07 10.62 -24.99
C HIS A 215 14.11 9.49 -24.98
N SER A 216 14.64 9.15 -23.80
CA SER A 216 15.58 8.02 -23.63
C SER A 216 14.95 6.69 -24.03
N LEU A 217 13.71 6.43 -23.60
CA LEU A 217 12.96 5.21 -23.96
C LEU A 217 12.65 5.14 -25.47
N GLU A 218 12.37 6.27 -26.12
CA GLU A 218 12.18 6.34 -27.57
C GLU A 218 13.47 6.01 -28.34
N SER A 219 14.61 6.52 -27.86
CA SER A 219 15.92 6.19 -28.42
C SER A 219 16.24 4.69 -28.30
N GLU A 220 16.07 4.10 -27.11
CA GLU A 220 16.28 2.66 -26.91
C GLU A 220 15.38 1.80 -27.80
N LYS A 221 14.11 2.22 -27.95
CA LYS A 221 13.16 1.56 -28.86
C LYS A 221 13.64 1.62 -30.31
N PHE A 222 14.17 2.76 -30.76
CA PHE A 222 14.71 2.91 -32.11
C PHE A 222 15.88 1.95 -32.34
N ASP A 223 16.85 1.92 -31.43
CA ASP A 223 18.01 1.02 -31.52
C ASP A 223 17.59 -0.46 -31.57
N HIS A 224 16.60 -0.85 -30.76
CA HIS A 224 16.05 -2.20 -30.79
C HIS A 224 15.35 -2.52 -32.12
N LEU A 225 14.65 -1.57 -32.73
CA LEU A 225 14.01 -1.75 -34.03
C LEU A 225 15.05 -1.94 -35.14
N GLU A 226 16.11 -1.12 -35.16
CA GLU A 226 17.19 -1.24 -36.15
C GLU A 226 17.97 -2.55 -35.97
N LYS A 227 18.26 -2.94 -34.72
CA LYS A 227 18.88 -4.23 -34.41
C LYS A 227 18.02 -5.40 -34.90
N LEU A 228 16.70 -5.33 -34.70
CA LEU A 228 15.77 -6.37 -35.14
C LEU A 228 15.69 -6.46 -36.67
N LYS A 229 15.75 -5.33 -37.40
CA LYS A 229 15.84 -5.32 -38.87
C LYS A 229 17.12 -6.01 -39.34
N LYS A 230 18.27 -5.70 -38.74
CA LYS A 230 19.55 -6.33 -39.06
C LYS A 230 19.52 -7.84 -38.78
N GLN A 231 19.03 -8.25 -37.61
CA GLN A 231 18.92 -9.66 -37.25
C GLN A 231 18.00 -10.44 -38.19
N LYS A 232 16.89 -9.85 -38.66
CA LYS A 232 16.02 -10.48 -39.67
C LYS A 232 16.77 -10.76 -40.97
N TYR A 233 17.59 -9.82 -41.43
CA TYR A 233 18.42 -10.01 -42.62
C TYR A 233 19.48 -11.09 -42.41
N GLU A 234 20.18 -11.07 -41.27
CA GLU A 234 21.17 -12.07 -40.90
C GLU A 234 20.56 -13.48 -40.85
N VAL A 235 19.42 -13.65 -40.18
CA VAL A 235 18.71 -14.93 -40.12
C VAL A 235 18.32 -15.42 -41.51
N THR A 236 17.81 -14.54 -42.37
CA THR A 236 17.43 -14.90 -43.75
C THR A 236 18.65 -15.36 -44.55
N THR A 237 19.77 -14.65 -44.41
CA THR A 237 21.02 -14.98 -45.09
C THR A 237 21.61 -16.30 -44.58
N LEU A 238 21.62 -16.50 -43.26
CA LEU A 238 22.10 -17.73 -42.64
C LEU A 238 21.26 -18.94 -43.04
N ARG A 239 19.94 -18.79 -43.16
CA ARG A 239 19.06 -19.85 -43.67
C ARG A 239 19.45 -20.28 -45.07
N LYS A 240 19.65 -19.33 -45.99
CA LYS A 240 20.11 -19.62 -47.36
C LYS A 240 21.47 -20.32 -47.38
N ARG A 241 22.43 -19.87 -46.56
CA ARG A 241 23.75 -20.52 -46.45
C ARG A 241 23.66 -21.94 -45.92
N VAL A 242 22.75 -22.20 -44.98
CA VAL A 242 22.50 -23.56 -44.47
C VAL A 242 21.87 -24.42 -45.57
N GLU A 243 20.89 -23.91 -46.31
CA GLU A 243 20.28 -24.61 -47.46
C GLU A 243 21.33 -24.95 -48.53
N GLU A 244 22.18 -23.98 -48.90
CA GLU A 244 23.29 -24.18 -49.84
C GLU A 244 24.29 -25.24 -49.35
N ALA A 245 24.67 -25.19 -48.06
CA ALA A 245 25.57 -26.17 -47.46
C ALA A 245 24.93 -27.58 -47.40
N GLN A 246 23.62 -27.66 -47.16
CA GLN A 246 22.88 -28.92 -47.19
C GLN A 246 22.77 -29.47 -48.62
N LEU A 247 22.50 -28.64 -49.62
CA LEU A 247 22.50 -29.03 -51.04
C LEU A 247 23.89 -29.46 -51.52
N ALA A 248 24.96 -28.82 -51.05
CA ALA A 248 26.33 -29.20 -51.37
C ALA A 248 26.78 -30.48 -50.62
N GLY A 249 26.27 -30.72 -49.41
CA GLY A 249 26.54 -31.92 -48.62
C GLY A 249 25.71 -33.14 -49.04
N HIS A 250 24.48 -32.92 -49.51
CA HIS A 250 23.66 -33.89 -50.22
C HIS A 250 24.04 -33.87 -51.69
N GLY A 251 25.26 -34.33 -52.02
CA GLY A 251 25.65 -34.55 -53.40
C GLY A 251 24.60 -35.42 -54.10
N LEU A 252 23.78 -34.81 -54.95
CA LEU A 252 22.95 -35.53 -55.90
C LEU A 252 23.92 -36.41 -56.71
N PRO A 253 23.73 -37.73 -56.73
CA PRO A 253 24.65 -38.57 -57.45
C PRO A 253 24.48 -38.25 -58.94
N ALA A 254 25.60 -37.96 -59.60
CA ALA A 254 25.67 -37.43 -60.96
C ALA A 254 25.06 -38.32 -62.06
N TRP A 255 24.37 -39.42 -61.71
CA TRP A 255 23.72 -40.31 -62.66
C TRP A 255 22.27 -39.93 -63.01
N ASP A 256 21.61 -39.03 -62.26
CA ASP A 256 20.19 -38.71 -62.48
C ASP A 256 19.91 -37.54 -63.45
N VAL A 257 20.94 -36.92 -64.04
CA VAL A 257 20.80 -35.79 -64.99
C VAL A 257 21.00 -36.19 -66.46
N MET A 258 21.35 -37.45 -66.76
CA MET A 258 21.67 -37.89 -68.14
C MET A 258 20.82 -39.04 -68.69
N SER A 259 19.64 -39.31 -68.14
CA SER A 259 18.68 -40.28 -68.73
C SER A 259 17.31 -39.68 -68.99
N ALA A 260 17.25 -38.72 -69.92
CA ALA A 260 16.02 -38.44 -70.65
C ALA A 260 16.29 -37.96 -72.08
N PRO A 261 16.53 -38.87 -73.04
CA PRO A 261 16.18 -38.61 -74.42
C PRO A 261 14.95 -39.45 -74.80
N TRP A 262 14.15 -38.95 -75.76
CA TRP A 262 13.01 -39.62 -76.42
C TRP A 262 11.61 -39.35 -75.84
N LYS A 263 11.13 -38.12 -76.01
CA LYS A 263 9.82 -37.89 -76.67
C LYS A 263 9.89 -36.71 -77.64
N ARG A 264 10.59 -36.92 -78.76
CA ARG A 264 10.36 -36.13 -79.99
C ARG A 264 9.04 -36.60 -80.60
N GLY A 265 8.22 -35.63 -81.00
CA GLY A 265 6.85 -35.84 -81.43
C GLY A 265 6.68 -36.60 -82.74
N THR A 266 5.48 -37.14 -82.88
CA THR A 266 4.84 -37.49 -84.15
C THR A 266 3.50 -36.75 -84.18
N ARG A 267 3.51 -35.50 -84.63
CA ARG A 267 2.30 -34.86 -85.16
C ARG A 267 2.18 -35.34 -86.61
N SER A 268 1.55 -36.49 -86.81
CA SER A 268 1.20 -36.99 -88.14
C SER A 268 -0.14 -36.41 -88.54
N ALA A 269 -0.10 -35.48 -89.49
CA ALA A 269 -1.24 -35.14 -90.33
C ALA A 269 -1.34 -36.19 -91.45
N LEU A 270 -2.50 -36.80 -91.63
CA LEU A 270 -3.02 -37.43 -92.84
C LEU A 270 -4.47 -37.85 -92.48
N GLU A 271 -5.48 -37.10 -92.88
CA GLU A 271 -6.32 -37.41 -94.06
C GLU A 271 -6.63 -38.91 -94.18
N HIS A 272 -7.91 -39.27 -94.07
CA HIS A 272 -8.73 -39.92 -95.11
C HIS A 272 -10.10 -40.30 -94.54
N ASN A 273 -11.15 -39.78 -95.20
CA ASN A 273 -12.55 -40.23 -95.32
C ASN A 273 -13.41 -40.40 -94.05
#